data_AF-A0A2A3EEA1-F1
#
_entry.id   AF-A0A2A3EEA1-F1
#
_cell.length_a   1.000
_cell.length_b   1.000
_cell.length_c   1.000
_cell.angle_alpha   90.00
_cell.angle_beta   90.00
_cell.angle_gamma   90.00
#
_symmetry.space_group_name_H-M   'P 1'
#
loop_
_entity.id
_entity.type
_entity.pdbx_description
1 polymer ?
#
loop_
_entity_poly.entity_id
_entity_poly.type
_entity_poly.pdbx_seq_one_letter_code
_entity_poly.pdbx_strand_id
1 'polypeptide(L)'
;MLFQQLTVSAPKIIKRNIGILAPVFQEAKDPIQKLFLDKIREYKAKSSGGKLVDVTPEIEKERQAELDRVKKQFNIKGDPTEFPKFKFQEIKHKEFLISEPVVEK
;
A
#
# COMPACT_ATOMS: atom_id res chain seq x y z
N MET A 1 -23.02 -65.11 3.85
CA MET A 1 -23.27 -64.52 2.51
C MET A 1 -23.52 -63.00 2.53
N LEU A 2 -23.94 -62.37 3.63
CA LEU A 2 -24.10 -60.90 3.69
C LEU A 2 -22.79 -60.11 3.58
N PHE A 3 -21.69 -60.59 4.18
CA PHE A 3 -20.41 -59.86 4.18
C PHE A 3 -19.73 -59.79 2.81
N GLN A 4 -20.05 -60.69 1.86
CA GLN A 4 -19.54 -60.64 0.49
C GLN A 4 -20.24 -59.59 -0.39
N GLN A 5 -21.49 -59.23 -0.08
CA GLN A 5 -22.20 -58.20 -0.85
C GLN A 5 -21.74 -56.79 -0.50
N LEU A 6 -21.25 -56.59 0.74
CA LEU A 6 -20.64 -55.33 1.18
C LEU A 6 -19.33 -55.05 0.44
N THR A 7 -18.49 -56.06 0.21
CA THR A 7 -17.20 -55.90 -0.49
C THR A 7 -17.36 -55.58 -1.98
N VAL A 8 -18.42 -56.08 -2.62
CA VAL A 8 -18.74 -55.80 -4.05
C VAL A 8 -19.32 -54.39 -4.22
N SER A 9 -20.04 -53.89 -3.22
CA SER A 9 -20.74 -52.60 -3.27
C SER A 9 -19.86 -51.42 -2.80
N ALA A 10 -18.90 -51.68 -1.90
CA ALA A 10 -17.96 -50.70 -1.37
C ALA A 10 -17.23 -49.84 -2.43
N PRO A 11 -16.59 -50.41 -3.48
CA PRO A 11 -15.90 -49.59 -4.49
C PRO A 11 -16.86 -48.70 -5.30
N LYS A 12 -18.14 -49.09 -5.42
CA LYS A 12 -19.17 -48.31 -6.14
C LYS A 12 -19.61 -47.08 -5.35
N ILE A 13 -19.65 -47.19 -4.02
CA ILE A 13 -19.98 -46.09 -3.10
C ILE A 13 -18.80 -45.10 -3.00
N ILE A 14 -17.57 -45.61 -2.88
CA ILE A 14 -16.36 -44.78 -2.78
C ILE A 14 -16.15 -43.94 -4.05
N LYS A 15 -16.35 -44.52 -5.24
CA LYS A 15 -16.19 -43.81 -6.53
C LYS A 15 -17.24 -42.72 -6.79
N ARG A 16 -18.39 -42.73 -6.10
CA ARG A 16 -19.46 -41.74 -6.29
C ARG A 16 -19.44 -40.59 -5.27
N ASN A 17 -18.73 -40.75 -4.15
CA ASN A 17 -18.65 -39.75 -3.07
C ASN A 17 -17.40 -38.87 -3.11
N ILE A 18 -16.85 -38.60 -4.31
CA ILE A 18 -15.65 -37.76 -4.50
C ILE A 18 -15.88 -36.33 -3.97
N GLY A 19 -17.11 -35.81 -4.11
CA GLY A 19 -17.48 -34.48 -3.58
C GLY A 19 -17.49 -34.37 -2.05
N ILE A 20 -17.70 -35.48 -1.33
CA ILE A 20 -17.65 -35.52 0.15
C ILE A 20 -16.19 -35.56 0.64
N LEU A 21 -15.29 -36.12 -0.16
CA LEU A 21 -13.85 -36.17 0.12
C LEU A 21 -13.09 -34.91 -0.33
N ALA A 22 -13.75 -34.02 -1.10
CA ALA A 22 -13.14 -32.80 -1.60
C ALA A 22 -12.55 -31.89 -0.50
N PRO A 23 -13.22 -31.64 0.65
CA PRO A 23 -12.64 -30.84 1.73
C PRO A 23 -11.36 -31.46 2.32
N VAL A 24 -11.32 -32.80 2.41
CA VAL A 24 -10.14 -33.55 2.90
C VAL A 24 -8.99 -33.54 1.89
N PHE A 25 -9.29 -33.50 0.58
CA PHE A 25 -8.29 -33.31 -0.47
C PHE A 25 -7.85 -31.86 -0.66
N GLN A 26 -8.64 -30.89 -0.19
CA GLN A 26 -8.31 -29.47 -0.18
C GLN A 26 -7.22 -29.15 0.86
N GLU A 27 -7.06 -29.99 1.87
CA GLU A 27 -6.01 -29.86 2.85
C GLU A 27 -4.65 -30.21 2.21
N ALA A 28 -3.73 -29.25 2.27
CA ALA A 28 -2.37 -29.44 1.82
C ALA A 28 -1.72 -30.59 2.62
N LYS A 29 -1.42 -31.70 1.93
CA LYS A 29 -0.79 -32.89 2.53
C LYS A 29 0.64 -32.63 3.00
N ASP A 30 1.31 -31.66 2.36
CA ASP A 30 2.64 -31.21 2.73
C ASP A 30 2.55 -30.05 3.75
N PRO A 31 3.17 -30.19 4.93
CA PRO A 31 3.27 -29.11 5.92
C PRO A 31 3.75 -27.77 5.35
N ILE A 32 4.64 -27.77 4.34
CA ILE A 32 5.16 -26.55 3.71
C ILE A 32 4.07 -25.84 2.90
N GLN A 33 3.28 -26.60 2.14
CA GLN A 33 2.17 -26.05 1.36
C GLN A 33 1.07 -25.50 2.28
N LYS A 34 0.83 -26.14 3.43
CA LYS A 34 -0.08 -25.62 4.45
C LYS A 34 0.40 -24.28 4.99
N LEU A 35 1.67 -24.17 5.37
CA LEU A 35 2.27 -22.91 5.83
C LEU A 35 2.16 -21.80 4.78
N PHE A 36 2.39 -22.11 3.51
CA PHE A 36 2.25 -21.15 2.43
C PHE A 36 0.81 -20.61 2.31
N LEU A 37 -0.18 -21.50 2.31
CA LEU A 37 -1.59 -21.11 2.27
C LEU A 37 -1.99 -20.30 3.51
N ASP A 38 -1.51 -20.70 4.69
CA ASP A 38 -1.76 -19.98 5.94
C ASP A 38 -1.18 -18.56 5.88
N LYS A 39 0.03 -18.38 5.33
CA LYS A 39 0.63 -17.06 5.12
C LYS A 39 -0.10 -16.21 4.09
N ILE A 40 -0.62 -16.79 3.01
CA ILE A 40 -1.48 -16.06 2.06
C ILE A 40 -2.75 -15.56 2.75
N ARG A 41 -3.39 -16.42 3.55
CA ARG A 41 -4.62 -16.06 4.27
C ARG A 41 -4.36 -14.98 5.32
N GLU A 42 -3.26 -15.10 6.07
CA GLU A 42 -2.82 -14.11 7.04
C GLU A 42 -2.55 -12.76 6.38
N TYR A 43 -1.81 -12.76 5.26
CA TYR A 43 -1.56 -11.55 4.48
C TYR A 43 -2.86 -10.93 3.97
N LYS A 44 -3.77 -11.72 3.39
CA LYS A 44 -5.06 -11.22 2.88
C LYS A 44 -5.88 -10.54 3.98
N ALA A 45 -5.89 -11.09 5.19
CA ALA A 45 -6.57 -10.51 6.34
C ALA A 45 -5.91 -9.19 6.80
N LYS A 46 -4.58 -9.14 6.82
CA LYS A 46 -3.81 -7.95 7.24
C LYS A 46 -3.75 -6.85 6.18
N SER A 47 -3.87 -7.20 4.90
CA SER A 47 -3.77 -6.29 3.76
C SER A 47 -5.05 -5.47 3.51
N SER A 48 -6.16 -5.76 4.17
CA SER A 48 -7.40 -5.01 3.97
C SER A 48 -7.38 -3.68 4.71
N GLY A 49 -7.66 -2.58 4.02
CA GLY A 49 -8.01 -1.30 4.66
C GLY A 49 -7.05 -0.13 4.41
N GLY A 50 -6.00 -0.29 3.60
CA GLY A 50 -5.13 0.81 3.13
C GLY A 50 -4.38 1.58 4.22
N LYS A 51 -4.49 1.14 5.48
CA LYS A 51 -3.77 1.66 6.64
C LYS A 51 -2.54 0.81 6.90
N LEU A 52 -1.63 1.33 7.71
CA LEU A 52 -0.51 0.53 8.19
C LEU A 52 -1.04 -0.69 8.96
N VAL A 53 -0.37 -1.82 8.74
CA VAL A 53 -0.69 -3.07 9.43
C VAL A 53 -0.27 -2.91 10.89
N ASP A 54 -1.13 -3.36 11.82
CA ASP A 54 -0.85 -3.38 13.27
C ASP A 54 -0.35 -2.02 13.81
N VAL A 55 -1.13 -0.96 13.59
CA VAL A 55 -0.76 0.39 14.00
C VAL A 55 -0.65 0.51 15.52
N THR A 56 0.57 0.71 16.02
CA THR A 56 0.82 1.16 17.39
C THR A 56 0.93 2.68 17.43
N PRO A 57 0.58 3.32 18.57
CA PRO A 57 0.69 4.78 18.70
C PRO A 57 2.13 5.29 18.53
N GLU A 58 3.13 4.44 18.76
CA GLU A 58 4.54 4.74 18.52
C GLU A 58 4.85 4.90 17.03
N ILE A 59 4.36 4.00 16.18
CA ILE A 59 4.55 4.05 14.72
C ILE A 59 3.84 5.27 14.11
N GLU A 60 2.68 5.66 14.63
CA GLU A 60 2.01 6.89 14.17
C GLU A 60 2.82 8.14 14.51
N LYS A 61 3.41 8.17 15.70
CA LYS A 61 4.28 9.27 16.14
C LYS A 61 5.55 9.35 15.30
N GLU A 62 6.19 8.22 15.01
CA GLU A 62 7.35 8.15 14.13
C GLU A 62 7.00 8.64 12.71
N ARG A 63 5.87 8.15 12.15
CA ARG A 63 5.38 8.61 10.85
C ARG A 63 5.17 10.13 10.82
N GLN A 64 4.56 10.69 11.85
CA GLN A 64 4.34 12.12 11.92
C GLN A 64 5.66 12.90 12.03
N ALA A 65 6.61 12.40 12.82
CA ALA A 65 7.93 13.00 12.95
C ALA A 65 8.70 13.03 11.62
N GLU A 66 8.63 11.95 10.84
CA GLU A 66 9.23 11.88 9.50
C GLU A 66 8.54 12.83 8.52
N LEU A 67 7.21 12.93 8.55
CA LEU A 67 6.47 13.91 7.73
C LEU A 67 6.87 15.35 8.07
N ASP A 68 7.06 15.66 9.35
CA ASP A 68 7.48 16.99 9.78
C ASP A 68 8.94 17.28 9.41
N ARG A 69 9.82 16.27 9.45
CA ARG A 69 11.20 16.38 8.95
C ARG A 69 11.21 16.72 7.45
N VAL A 70 10.42 16.01 6.65
CA VAL A 70 10.29 16.26 5.20
C VAL A 70 9.77 17.66 4.92
N LYS A 71 8.71 18.11 5.62
CA LYS A 71 8.17 19.47 5.47
C LYS A 71 9.22 20.55 5.74
N LYS A 72 10.03 20.36 6.79
CA LYS A 72 11.13 21.29 7.12
C LYS A 72 12.21 21.28 6.04
N GLN A 73 12.63 20.11 5.56
CA GLN A 73 13.68 19.98 4.55
C GLN A 73 13.30 20.67 3.22
N PHE A 74 12.05 20.53 2.79
CA PHE A 74 11.57 21.07 1.52
C PHE A 74 10.90 22.45 1.65
N ASN A 75 10.94 23.07 2.84
CA ASN A 75 10.29 24.35 3.12
C ASN A 75 8.82 24.41 2.65
N ILE A 76 8.09 23.30 2.79
CA ILE A 76 6.70 23.20 2.38
C ILE A 76 5.87 24.06 3.33
N LYS A 77 5.33 25.17 2.81
CA LYS A 77 4.43 26.06 3.54
C LYS A 77 3.02 25.85 3.02
N GLY A 78 2.18 25.18 3.81
CA GLY A 78 0.80 24.86 3.45
C GLY A 78 0.62 23.43 2.95
N ASP A 79 -0.42 23.22 2.14
CA ASP A 79 -0.73 21.91 1.57
C ASP A 79 0.29 21.56 0.46
N PRO A 80 1.03 20.44 0.57
CA PRO A 80 1.96 20.00 -0.47
C PRO A 80 1.28 19.63 -1.80
N THR A 81 -0.04 19.45 -1.81
CA THR A 81 -0.79 19.12 -3.03
C THR A 81 -1.18 20.36 -3.84
N GLU A 82 -1.15 21.54 -3.24
CA GLU A 82 -1.47 22.79 -3.92
C GLU A 82 -0.24 23.39 -4.59
N PHE A 83 -0.39 23.79 -5.86
CA PHE A 83 0.68 24.43 -6.61
C PHE A 83 0.91 25.87 -6.10
N PRO A 84 2.17 26.31 -5.91
CA PRO A 84 2.48 27.65 -5.41
C PRO A 84 2.06 28.75 -6.40
N LYS A 85 1.43 29.81 -5.87
CA LYS A 85 1.10 31.01 -6.64
C LYS A 85 2.30 31.94 -6.69
N PHE A 86 2.92 32.06 -7.86
CA PHE A 86 4.01 32.98 -8.08
C PHE A 86 3.49 34.41 -8.27
N LYS A 87 4.03 35.36 -7.51
CA LYS A 87 3.86 36.80 -7.75
C LYS A 87 5.22 37.37 -8.07
N PHE A 88 5.41 37.77 -9.32
CA PHE A 88 6.64 38.43 -9.76
C PHE A 88 6.55 39.91 -9.43
N GLN A 89 7.55 40.45 -8.73
CA GLN A 89 7.67 41.89 -8.52
C GLN A 89 8.37 42.49 -9.75
N GLU A 90 7.77 43.52 -10.34
CA GLU A 90 8.38 44.23 -11.45
C GLU A 90 9.65 44.95 -10.98
N ILE A 91 10.78 44.63 -11.62
CA ILE A 91 12.06 45.29 -11.36
C ILE A 91 12.00 46.66 -12.01
N LYS A 92 11.84 47.71 -11.20
CA LYS A 92 11.92 49.11 -11.67
C LYS A 92 13.39 49.46 -11.90
N HIS A 93 13.83 49.41 -13.16
CA HIS A 93 15.12 49.95 -13.55
C HIS A 93 15.08 51.47 -13.42
N LYS A 94 16.02 52.07 -12.67
CA LYS A 94 16.22 53.52 -12.72
C LYS A 94 16.95 53.83 -14.01
N GLU A 95 16.25 54.44 -14.96
CA GLU A 95 16.88 55.08 -16.10
C GLU A 95 17.79 56.20 -15.57
N PHE A 96 19.11 55.97 -15.63
CA PHE A 96 20.09 56.98 -15.31
C PHE A 96 20.12 57.94 -16.50
N LEU A 97 19.30 58.98 -16.46
CA LEU A 97 19.34 60.06 -17.44
C LEU A 97 20.74 60.69 -17.35
N ILE A 98 21.57 60.46 -18.37
CA ILE A 98 22.81 61.19 -18.58
C ILE A 98 22.38 62.65 -18.84
N SER A 99 22.58 63.51 -17.85
CA SER A 99 22.36 64.94 -18.01
C SER A 99 23.30 65.46 -19.11
N GLU A 100 22.74 65.96 -20.19
CA GLU A 100 23.50 66.70 -21.20
C GLU A 100 24.22 67.88 -20.53
N PRO A 101 25.52 68.11 -20.80
CA PRO A 101 26.21 69.26 -20.26
C PRO A 101 25.62 70.52 -20.88
N VAL A 102 24.97 71.35 -20.04
CA VAL A 102 24.54 72.70 -20.42
C VAL A 102 25.78 73.49 -20.79
N VAL A 103 25.97 73.76 -22.08
CA VAL A 103 26.96 74.72 -22.57
C VAL A 103 26.36 76.11 -22.41
N GLU A 104 26.78 76.82 -21.36
CA GLU A 104 26.55 78.26 -21.23
C GLU A 104 27.28 79.02 -22.34
N LYS A 105 26.54 79.83 -23.08
CA LYS A 105 27.04 80.97 -23.86
C LYS A 105 26.22 82.20 -23.49
#